data_AF-A0AAV2AU15-F1
#
_entry.id   AF-A0AAV2AU15-F1
#
_cell.length_a   1.000
_cell.length_b   1.000
_cell.length_c   1.000
_cell.angle_alpha   90.00
_cell.angle_beta   90.00
_cell.angle_gamma   90.00
#
_symmetry.space_group_name_H-M   'P 1'
#
loop_
_entity.id
_entity.type
_entity.pdbx_description
1 polymer ?
#
loop_
_entity_poly.entity_id
_entity_poly.type
_entity_poly.pdbx_seq_one_letter_code
_entity_poly.pdbx_strand_id
1 'polypeptide(L)'
;MKRFNLEIIEKKNCVQLFKEISFIGLSLQVSTVSFRENDPKSLSTISYNFETIRCMNEMASEFKPTIREGIRYWNMTVQYWLAMYIYRKTAATKPIKTVVTMFVSAIWHGVHPGYYLSLLGGTPLLLISEIEIEKAFRKHASETQQKIYDFVWYFVKMQSVSYMGIAFILLDIKAILHYWSSIYYFGHVFTICMFVIAIIKNKISKRIYKKDKKLSLELTDSKLS
;
A
#
# COMPACT_ATOMS: atom_id res chain seq x y z
N MET A 1 -36.31 -14.95 22.02
CA MET A 1 -36.18 -13.94 20.95
C MET A 1 -35.42 -12.71 21.49
N LYS A 2 -34.10 -12.81 21.70
CA LYS A 2 -33.22 -11.73 22.19
C LYS A 2 -31.81 -11.90 21.59
N ARG A 3 -31.64 -11.62 20.29
CA ARG A 3 -30.34 -11.83 19.61
C ARG A 3 -30.05 -10.83 18.48
N PHE A 4 -30.38 -9.55 18.64
CA PHE A 4 -30.20 -8.56 17.57
C PHE A 4 -29.74 -7.14 18.00
N ASN A 5 -29.23 -6.94 19.22
CA ASN A 5 -28.79 -5.62 19.68
C ASN A 5 -27.30 -5.49 20.04
N LEU A 6 -26.52 -6.57 19.98
CA LEU A 6 -25.08 -6.52 20.32
C LEU A 6 -24.20 -6.03 19.16
N GLU A 7 -24.49 -6.40 17.91
CA GLU A 7 -23.67 -6.02 16.75
C GLU A 7 -23.71 -4.52 16.41
N ILE A 8 -24.78 -3.81 16.77
CA ILE A 8 -24.93 -2.36 16.51
C ILE A 8 -24.15 -1.54 17.54
N ILE A 9 -24.01 -2.02 18.77
CA ILE A 9 -23.25 -1.35 19.84
C ILE A 9 -21.75 -1.49 19.58
N GLU A 10 -21.30 -2.65 19.11
CA GLU A 10 -19.90 -2.93 18.82
C GLU A 10 -19.35 -2.09 17.65
N LYS A 11 -20.17 -1.86 16.60
CA LYS A 11 -19.77 -1.02 15.44
C LYS A 11 -19.72 0.47 15.74
N LYS A 12 -20.60 0.97 16.61
CA LYS A 12 -20.53 2.36 17.11
C LYS A 12 -19.23 2.59 17.87
N ASN A 13 -18.78 1.60 18.65
CA ASN A 13 -17.53 1.67 19.40
C ASN A 13 -16.31 1.74 18.48
N CYS A 14 -16.23 0.97 17.38
CA CYS A 14 -15.07 1.05 16.47
C CYS A 14 -14.91 2.45 15.84
N VAL A 15 -15.98 3.03 15.28
CA VAL A 15 -15.91 4.37 14.67
C VAL A 15 -15.63 5.45 15.73
N GLN A 16 -16.16 5.29 16.94
CA GLN A 16 -15.86 6.16 18.08
C GLN A 16 -14.39 6.00 18.54
N LEU A 17 -13.84 4.78 18.59
CA LEU A 17 -12.43 4.50 18.88
C LEU A 17 -11.52 5.12 17.83
N PHE A 18 -11.87 5.03 16.55
CA PHE A 18 -11.13 5.68 15.46
C PHE A 18 -11.17 7.21 15.59
N LYS A 19 -12.29 7.78 16.04
CA LYS A 19 -12.37 9.21 16.39
C LYS A 19 -11.50 9.56 17.60
N GLU A 20 -11.51 8.76 18.66
CA GLU A 20 -10.71 9.03 19.87
C GLU A 20 -9.21 8.88 19.64
N ILE A 21 -8.76 7.88 18.87
CA ILE A 21 -7.35 7.75 18.45
C ILE A 21 -6.93 8.92 17.55
N SER A 22 -7.85 9.43 16.70
CA SER A 22 -7.60 10.65 15.92
C SER A 22 -7.48 11.91 16.80
N PHE A 23 -8.17 11.94 17.95
CA PHE A 23 -8.13 13.04 18.92
C PHE A 23 -6.85 13.07 19.76
N ILE A 24 -6.29 11.90 20.10
CA ILE A 24 -5.05 11.80 20.90
C ILE A 24 -3.80 12.21 20.08
N GLY A 25 -3.82 12.02 18.76
CA GLY A 25 -2.68 12.32 17.88
C GLY A 25 -2.66 13.71 17.23
N LEU A 26 -3.73 14.50 17.33
CA LEU A 26 -3.86 15.72 16.53
C LEU A 26 -4.68 16.81 17.24
N SER A 27 -4.20 17.30 18.38
CA SER A 27 -4.76 18.53 19.01
C SER A 27 -4.43 19.83 18.26
N LEU A 28 -3.98 19.78 17.02
CA LEU A 28 -3.94 20.96 16.15
C LEU A 28 -4.69 20.68 14.83
N GLN A 29 -5.82 21.38 14.67
CA GLN A 29 -6.51 21.66 13.41
C GLN A 29 -7.38 20.55 12.78
N VAL A 30 -8.39 20.05 13.49
CA VAL A 30 -9.59 19.46 12.85
C VAL A 30 -10.86 20.14 13.37
N SER A 31 -10.98 21.45 13.13
CA SER A 31 -12.21 22.21 13.40
C SER A 31 -13.10 22.40 12.16
N THR A 32 -12.82 21.71 11.04
CA THR A 32 -13.50 22.00 9.75
C THR A 32 -14.06 20.79 9.01
N VAL A 33 -14.15 19.61 9.64
CA VAL A 33 -14.89 18.48 9.06
C VAL A 33 -16.28 18.42 9.69
N SER A 34 -17.19 19.25 9.20
CA SER A 34 -18.62 19.04 9.41
C SER A 34 -19.03 17.83 8.56
N PHE A 35 -19.28 16.68 9.18
CA PHE A 35 -20.04 15.62 8.50
C PHE A 35 -21.41 16.21 8.20
N ARG A 36 -21.81 16.22 6.93
CA ARG A 36 -23.18 16.58 6.55
C ARG A 36 -24.09 15.59 7.28
N GLU A 37 -24.82 16.05 8.29
CA GLU A 37 -25.85 15.23 8.93
C GLU A 37 -26.86 14.90 7.83
N ASN A 38 -26.82 13.65 7.38
CA ASN A 38 -27.83 13.14 6.47
C ASN A 38 -29.16 13.19 7.22
N ASP A 39 -30.19 13.75 6.58
CA ASP A 39 -31.55 13.83 7.13
C ASP A 39 -31.94 12.47 7.73
N PRO A 40 -32.39 12.36 8.99
CA PRO A 40 -32.71 11.09 9.63
C PRO A 40 -33.70 10.23 8.84
N LYS A 41 -34.55 10.82 8.00
CA LYS A 41 -35.42 10.07 7.06
C LYS A 41 -34.68 9.43 5.88
N SER A 42 -33.55 10.00 5.46
CA SER A 42 -32.70 9.42 4.42
C SER A 42 -31.92 8.20 4.93
N LEU A 43 -31.54 8.18 6.22
CA LEU A 43 -30.81 7.09 6.85
C LEU A 43 -31.67 5.83 7.08
N SER A 44 -32.99 5.98 7.27
CA SER A 44 -33.92 4.85 7.41
C SER A 44 -34.21 4.11 6.11
N THR A 45 -33.85 4.70 4.96
CA THR A 45 -34.04 4.11 3.62
C THR A 45 -32.80 3.34 3.14
N ILE A 46 -31.67 3.45 3.85
CA ILE A 46 -30.43 2.79 3.47
C ILE A 46 -30.50 1.32 3.91
N SER A 47 -30.57 0.41 2.92
CA SER A 47 -30.45 -1.02 3.16
C SER A 47 -29.00 -1.36 3.49
N TYR A 48 -28.76 -1.79 4.73
CA TYR A 48 -27.46 -2.30 5.16
C TYR A 48 -27.35 -3.78 4.80
N ASN A 49 -26.29 -4.16 4.09
CA ASN A 49 -25.97 -5.54 3.79
C ASN A 49 -24.56 -5.88 4.33
N PHE A 50 -24.17 -7.15 4.22
CA PHE A 50 -22.84 -7.61 4.66
C PHE A 50 -21.70 -6.83 4.00
N GLU A 51 -21.85 -6.45 2.73
CA GLU A 51 -20.85 -5.65 2.01
C GLU A 51 -20.60 -4.28 2.66
N THR A 52 -21.58 -3.74 3.41
CA THR A 52 -21.44 -2.45 4.10
C THR A 52 -20.45 -2.51 5.27
N ILE A 53 -20.22 -3.70 5.84
CA ILE A 53 -19.32 -3.91 6.99
C ILE A 53 -18.08 -4.73 6.59
N ARG A 54 -17.98 -5.12 5.31
CA ARG A 54 -16.89 -5.92 4.79
C ARG A 54 -15.61 -5.11 4.80
N CYS A 55 -14.71 -5.44 5.73
CA CYS A 55 -13.42 -4.77 5.88
C CYS A 55 -12.28 -5.49 5.14
N MET A 56 -12.50 -6.69 4.61
CA MET A 56 -11.48 -7.48 3.91
C MET A 56 -12.10 -8.18 2.71
N ASN A 57 -11.36 -8.22 1.60
CA ASN A 57 -11.63 -9.11 0.48
C ASN A 57 -10.45 -10.06 0.33
N GLU A 58 -10.62 -11.26 0.84
CA GLU A 58 -9.63 -12.32 0.99
C GLU A 58 -9.11 -12.74 -0.39
N MET A 59 -10.03 -13.06 -1.30
CA MET A 59 -9.70 -13.47 -2.67
C MET A 59 -8.92 -12.39 -3.40
N ALA A 60 -9.34 -11.13 -3.30
CA ALA A 60 -8.64 -10.04 -3.98
C ALA A 60 -7.31 -9.70 -3.30
N SER A 61 -7.22 -9.80 -1.97
CA SER A 61 -5.99 -9.59 -1.21
C SER A 61 -4.93 -10.64 -1.56
N GLU A 62 -5.35 -11.90 -1.65
CA GLU A 62 -4.47 -13.03 -1.92
C GLU A 62 -4.08 -13.12 -3.38
N PHE A 63 -5.04 -13.14 -4.32
CA PHE A 63 -4.77 -13.52 -5.71
C PHE A 63 -4.41 -12.35 -6.65
N LYS A 64 -4.58 -11.10 -6.22
CA LYS A 64 -4.12 -9.97 -7.05
C LYS A 64 -2.59 -9.99 -7.14
N PRO A 65 -2.02 -9.77 -8.35
CA PRO A 65 -0.60 -9.95 -8.58
C PRO A 65 0.24 -8.83 -7.93
N THR A 66 -0.33 -7.63 -7.77
CA THR A 66 0.40 -6.48 -7.23
C THR A 66 0.29 -6.36 -5.70
N ILE A 67 1.37 -5.93 -5.07
CA ILE A 67 1.47 -5.59 -3.64
C ILE A 67 0.47 -4.46 -3.33
N ARG A 68 0.39 -3.45 -4.21
CA ARG A 68 -0.56 -2.34 -4.05
C ARG A 68 -2.02 -2.81 -4.03
N GLU A 69 -2.43 -3.70 -4.94
CA GLU A 69 -3.79 -4.23 -4.91
C GLU A 69 -4.03 -5.11 -3.68
N GLY A 70 -3.07 -5.98 -3.33
CA GLY A 70 -3.18 -6.82 -2.13
C GLY A 70 -3.46 -5.99 -0.87
N ILE A 71 -2.67 -4.94 -0.63
CA ILE A 71 -2.86 -4.03 0.50
C ILE A 71 -4.20 -3.29 0.44
N ARG A 72 -4.68 -2.93 -0.76
CA ARG A 72 -5.97 -2.23 -0.92
C ARG A 72 -7.15 -3.06 -0.44
N TYR A 73 -7.09 -4.39 -0.62
CA TYR A 73 -8.16 -5.32 -0.23
C TYR A 73 -7.97 -5.90 1.18
N TRP A 74 -6.81 -5.69 1.79
CA TRP A 74 -6.57 -5.98 3.20
C TRP A 74 -6.94 -4.77 4.07
N ASN A 75 -7.94 -4.96 4.95
CA ASN A 75 -8.37 -3.95 5.91
C ASN A 75 -8.81 -2.63 5.24
N MET A 76 -9.71 -2.78 4.28
CA MET A 76 -10.26 -1.74 3.41
C MET A 76 -10.77 -0.51 4.19
N THR A 77 -11.39 -0.72 5.35
CA THR A 77 -11.89 0.37 6.20
C THR A 77 -10.77 1.23 6.76
N VAL A 78 -9.69 0.61 7.26
CA VAL A 78 -8.50 1.34 7.75
C VAL A 78 -7.75 1.98 6.59
N GLN A 79 -7.61 1.28 5.45
CA GLN A 79 -7.00 1.84 4.24
C GLN A 79 -7.75 3.10 3.77
N TYR A 80 -9.08 3.07 3.78
CA TYR A 80 -9.91 4.22 3.45
C TYR A 80 -9.72 5.37 4.45
N TRP A 81 -9.70 5.07 5.75
CA TRP A 81 -9.46 6.06 6.80
C TRP A 81 -8.07 6.72 6.64
N LEU A 82 -7.01 5.93 6.49
CA LEU A 82 -5.64 6.41 6.23
C LEU A 82 -5.58 7.28 4.97
N ALA A 83 -6.23 6.85 3.88
CA ALA A 83 -6.25 7.60 2.63
C ALA A 83 -6.94 8.96 2.79
N MET A 84 -8.11 9.00 3.42
CA MET A 84 -8.95 10.20 3.51
C MET A 84 -8.46 11.21 4.54
N TYR A 85 -8.00 10.73 5.70
CA TYR A 85 -7.68 11.60 6.84
C TYR A 85 -6.18 11.88 6.98
N ILE A 86 -5.30 10.99 6.50
CA ILE A 86 -3.85 11.17 6.65
C ILE A 86 -3.22 11.52 5.30
N TYR A 87 -3.28 10.60 4.32
CA TYR A 87 -2.57 10.74 3.06
C TYR A 87 -3.00 11.97 2.26
N ARG A 88 -4.31 12.19 2.10
CA ARG A 88 -4.85 13.35 1.35
C ARG A 88 -4.66 14.68 2.06
N LYS A 89 -4.65 14.69 3.40
CA LYS A 89 -4.51 15.89 4.23
C LYS A 89 -3.07 16.32 4.42
N THR A 90 -2.11 15.40 4.31
CA THR A 90 -0.69 15.71 4.44
C THR A 90 -0.23 16.61 3.28
N ALA A 91 0.23 17.82 3.57
CA ALA A 91 0.74 18.75 2.55
C ALA A 91 2.23 18.48 2.24
N ALA A 92 2.53 17.36 1.58
CA ALA A 92 3.90 16.96 1.23
C ALA A 92 3.98 16.24 -0.12
N THR A 93 5.21 15.91 -0.54
CA THR A 93 5.46 15.09 -1.73
C THR A 93 4.90 13.67 -1.54
N LYS A 94 4.57 12.98 -2.64
CA LYS A 94 4.04 11.60 -2.61
C LYS A 94 4.84 10.63 -1.73
N PRO A 95 6.19 10.56 -1.78
CA PRO A 95 6.93 9.64 -0.91
C PRO A 95 6.79 9.99 0.56
N ILE A 96 6.84 11.29 0.92
CA ILE A 96 6.66 11.74 2.30
C ILE A 96 5.25 11.40 2.79
N LYS A 97 4.21 11.61 1.96
CA LYS A 97 2.84 11.22 2.28
C LYS A 97 2.71 9.73 2.59
N THR A 98 3.36 8.87 1.81
CA THR A 98 3.36 7.42 2.05
C THR A 98 4.06 7.09 3.37
N VAL A 99 5.24 7.65 3.63
CA VAL A 99 5.97 7.44 4.89
C VAL A 99 5.15 7.88 6.10
N VAL A 100 4.58 9.09 6.06
CA VAL A 100 3.71 9.61 7.14
C VAL A 100 2.49 8.71 7.34
N THR A 101 1.87 8.26 6.25
CA THR A 101 0.68 7.39 6.33
C THR A 101 1.02 6.03 6.93
N MET A 102 2.15 5.42 6.51
CA MET A 102 2.61 4.16 7.08
C MET A 102 3.12 4.30 8.52
N PHE A 103 3.65 5.47 8.89
CA PHE A 103 4.02 5.78 10.27
C PHE A 103 2.79 5.84 11.18
N VAL A 104 1.75 6.58 10.76
CA VAL A 104 0.46 6.61 11.47
C VAL A 104 -0.16 5.21 11.54
N SER A 105 -0.06 4.43 10.45
CA SER A 105 -0.50 3.03 10.45
C SER A 105 0.25 2.20 11.50
N ALA A 106 1.58 2.35 11.62
CA ALA A 106 2.37 1.63 12.62
C ALA A 106 1.97 2.01 14.05
N ILE A 107 1.79 3.31 14.32
CA ILE A 107 1.30 3.80 15.62
C ILE A 107 -0.08 3.22 15.95
N TRP A 108 -0.98 3.15 14.98
CA TRP A 108 -2.32 2.59 15.16
C TRP A 108 -2.29 1.12 15.60
N HIS A 109 -1.29 0.35 15.14
CA HIS A 109 -1.08 -1.03 15.58
C HIS A 109 -0.42 -1.14 16.96
N GLY A 110 0.40 -0.17 17.36
CA GLY A 110 0.98 -0.07 18.70
C GLY A 110 2.45 0.36 18.71
N VAL A 111 3.04 0.46 19.90
CA VAL A 111 4.44 0.90 20.09
C VAL A 111 5.38 -0.31 20.18
N HIS A 112 5.23 -1.26 19.24
CA HIS A 112 6.12 -2.42 19.12
C HIS A 112 7.03 -2.29 17.90
N PRO A 113 8.33 -2.60 18.02
CA PRO A 113 9.29 -2.40 16.93
C PRO A 113 8.92 -3.17 15.66
N GLY A 114 8.27 -4.33 15.78
CA GLY A 114 7.79 -5.11 14.65
C GLY A 114 6.85 -4.36 13.69
N TYR A 115 5.98 -3.48 14.20
CA TYR A 115 5.09 -2.67 13.36
C TYR A 115 5.86 -1.63 12.54
N TYR A 116 6.87 -1.00 13.13
CA TYR A 116 7.71 -0.04 12.42
C TYR A 116 8.57 -0.73 11.35
N LEU A 117 9.12 -1.91 11.66
CA LEU A 117 9.91 -2.67 10.69
C LEU A 117 9.09 -3.16 9.49
N SER A 118 7.88 -3.68 9.72
CA SER A 118 7.02 -4.22 8.66
C SER A 118 6.24 -3.14 7.90
N LEU A 119 5.53 -2.26 8.60
CA LEU A 119 4.64 -1.27 7.99
C LEU A 119 5.38 -0.03 7.54
N LEU A 120 6.25 0.55 8.39
CA LEU A 120 6.96 1.78 8.04
C LEU A 120 8.19 1.50 7.16
N GLY A 121 8.96 0.46 7.48
CA GLY A 121 10.15 0.08 6.69
C GLY A 121 9.79 -0.77 5.48
N GLY A 122 9.16 -1.92 5.72
CA GLY A 122 8.94 -2.93 4.68
C GLY A 122 7.95 -2.53 3.60
N THR A 123 6.78 -2.02 3.98
CA THR A 123 5.73 -1.73 3.01
C THR A 123 6.13 -0.65 1.98
N PRO A 124 6.71 0.50 2.37
CA PRO A 124 7.23 1.47 1.40
C PRO A 124 8.33 0.90 0.51
N LEU A 125 9.25 0.11 1.08
CA LEU A 125 10.33 -0.53 0.30
C LEU A 125 9.75 -1.43 -0.79
N LEU A 126 8.78 -2.27 -0.44
CA LEU A 126 8.11 -3.18 -1.37
C LEU A 126 7.32 -2.41 -2.44
N LEU A 127 6.55 -1.39 -2.04
CA LEU A 127 5.75 -0.58 -2.97
C LEU A 127 6.62 0.24 -3.94
N ILE A 128 7.73 0.81 -3.48
CA ILE A 128 8.66 1.56 -4.34
C ILE A 128 9.35 0.60 -5.32
N SER A 129 9.71 -0.60 -4.84
CA SER A 129 10.31 -1.64 -5.68
C SER A 129 9.36 -2.09 -6.78
N GLU A 130 8.10 -2.36 -6.44
CA GLU A 130 7.04 -2.71 -7.39
C GLU A 130 6.89 -1.67 -8.51
N ILE A 131 6.85 -0.38 -8.15
CA ILE A 131 6.69 0.71 -9.14
C ILE A 131 7.83 0.72 -10.16
N GLU A 132 9.07 0.52 -9.72
CA GLU A 132 10.22 0.53 -10.64
C GLU A 132 10.28 -0.74 -11.49
N ILE A 133 9.96 -1.90 -10.90
CA ILE A 133 9.93 -3.20 -11.60
C ILE A 133 8.83 -3.21 -12.66
N GLU A 134 7.63 -2.69 -12.36
CA GLU A 134 6.54 -2.60 -13.32
C GLU A 134 6.92 -1.74 -14.53
N LYS A 135 7.56 -0.58 -14.31
CA LYS A 135 8.08 0.28 -15.39
C LYS A 135 9.12 -0.45 -16.24
N ALA A 136 9.97 -1.25 -15.60
CA ALA A 136 11.10 -1.90 -16.22
C ALA A 136 10.70 -3.14 -17.04
N PHE A 137 9.71 -3.91 -16.57
CA PHE A 137 9.39 -5.23 -17.13
C PHE A 137 7.99 -5.36 -17.70
N ARG A 138 7.01 -4.56 -17.26
CA ARG A 138 5.60 -4.72 -17.66
C ARG A 138 5.14 -3.68 -18.68
N LYS A 139 5.53 -2.41 -18.50
CA LYS A 139 4.98 -1.27 -19.27
C LYS A 139 5.05 -1.40 -20.80
N HIS A 140 6.08 -2.06 -21.32
CA HIS A 140 6.34 -2.22 -22.76
C HIS A 140 6.30 -3.69 -23.20
N ALA A 141 5.74 -4.57 -22.38
CA ALA A 141 5.67 -6.00 -22.64
C ALA A 141 4.46 -6.37 -23.51
N SER A 142 4.60 -7.43 -24.31
CA SER A 142 3.47 -8.02 -25.04
C SER A 142 2.43 -8.62 -24.08
N GLU A 143 1.21 -8.91 -24.56
CA GLU A 143 0.15 -9.48 -23.72
C GLU A 143 0.58 -10.79 -23.02
N THR A 144 1.22 -11.70 -23.76
CA THR A 144 1.75 -12.95 -23.21
C THR A 144 2.81 -12.70 -22.14
N GLN A 145 3.72 -11.75 -22.39
CA GLN A 145 4.76 -11.38 -21.42
C GLN A 145 4.16 -10.74 -20.16
N GLN A 146 3.07 -9.96 -20.28
CA GLN A 146 2.36 -9.40 -19.14
C GLN A 146 1.69 -10.49 -18.29
N LYS A 147 1.10 -11.52 -18.91
CA LYS A 147 0.53 -12.67 -18.17
C LYS A 147 1.60 -13.45 -17.41
N ILE A 148 2.76 -13.69 -18.05
CA ILE A 148 3.91 -14.34 -17.40
C ILE A 148 4.43 -13.47 -16.25
N TYR A 149 4.56 -12.15 -16.48
CA TYR A 149 4.95 -11.21 -15.44
C TYR A 149 3.97 -11.26 -14.26
N ASP A 150 2.66 -11.19 -14.49
CA ASP A 150 1.65 -11.17 -13.42
C ASP A 150 1.70 -12.46 -12.59
N PHE A 151 1.93 -13.63 -13.21
CA PHE A 151 2.12 -14.90 -12.50
C PHE A 151 3.40 -14.94 -11.66
N VAL A 152 4.54 -14.55 -12.24
CA VAL A 152 5.83 -14.51 -11.53
C VAL A 152 5.79 -13.48 -10.40
N TRP A 153 5.24 -12.30 -10.67
CA TRP A 153 5.14 -11.20 -9.72
C TRP A 153 4.20 -11.55 -8.57
N TYR A 154 3.10 -12.24 -8.83
CA TYR A 154 2.24 -12.80 -7.79
C TYR A 154 3.03 -13.66 -6.79
N PHE A 155 3.86 -14.59 -7.28
CA PHE A 155 4.69 -15.43 -6.41
C PHE A 155 5.68 -14.60 -5.60
N VAL A 156 6.42 -13.70 -6.26
CA VAL A 156 7.38 -12.79 -5.61
C VAL A 156 6.70 -11.93 -4.55
N LYS A 157 5.50 -11.41 -4.83
CA LYS A 157 4.65 -10.64 -3.90
C LYS A 157 4.33 -11.47 -2.66
N MET A 158 3.81 -12.69 -2.83
CA MET A 158 3.43 -13.56 -1.69
C MET A 158 4.62 -13.87 -0.79
N GLN A 159 5.79 -14.18 -1.37
CA GLN A 159 7.00 -14.43 -0.58
C GLN A 159 7.50 -13.16 0.12
N SER A 160 7.46 -12.01 -0.56
CA SER A 160 7.92 -10.73 0.01
C SER A 160 7.03 -10.26 1.17
N VAL A 161 5.71 -10.37 1.03
CA VAL A 161 4.75 -10.03 2.08
C VAL A 161 4.89 -10.98 3.27
N SER A 162 5.08 -12.28 3.03
CA SER A 162 5.29 -13.26 4.11
C SER A 162 6.60 -12.99 4.87
N TYR A 163 7.69 -12.72 4.14
CA TYR A 163 9.00 -12.42 4.73
C TYR A 163 8.98 -11.13 5.57
N MET A 164 8.38 -10.05 5.07
CA MET A 164 8.27 -8.80 5.83
C MET A 164 7.20 -8.89 6.93
N GLY A 165 6.16 -9.70 6.72
CA GLY A 165 5.06 -9.93 7.65
C GLY A 165 5.48 -10.60 8.94
N ILE A 166 6.59 -11.34 8.95
CA ILE A 166 7.12 -11.94 10.20
C ILE A 166 7.43 -10.88 11.26
N ALA A 167 7.87 -9.68 10.86
CA ALA A 167 8.12 -8.58 11.78
C ALA A 167 6.82 -8.06 12.40
N PHE A 168 5.73 -8.06 11.62
CA PHE A 168 4.40 -7.71 12.11
C PHE A 168 3.87 -8.73 13.14
N ILE A 169 4.25 -10.01 13.01
CA ILE A 169 3.78 -11.10 13.88
C ILE A 169 4.61 -11.20 15.16
N LEU A 170 5.95 -11.15 15.06
CA LEU A 170 6.84 -11.40 16.19
C LEU A 170 6.89 -10.25 17.20
N LEU A 171 6.74 -9.01 16.75
CA LEU A 171 6.74 -7.77 17.54
C LEU A 171 8.06 -7.44 18.28
N ASP A 172 8.81 -8.42 18.76
CA ASP A 172 10.10 -8.30 19.46
C ASP A 172 11.28 -8.18 18.49
N ILE A 173 12.10 -7.14 18.66
CA ILE A 173 13.21 -6.85 17.73
C ILE A 173 14.29 -7.95 17.71
N LYS A 174 14.58 -8.60 18.83
CA LYS A 174 15.62 -9.63 18.90
C LYS A 174 15.14 -10.89 18.18
N ALA A 175 13.89 -11.28 18.39
CA ALA A 175 13.28 -12.40 17.67
C ALA A 175 13.24 -12.15 16.15
N ILE A 176 12.88 -10.92 15.74
CA ILE A 176 12.84 -10.52 14.33
C ILE A 176 14.24 -10.58 13.70
N LEU A 177 15.24 -9.98 14.33
CA LEU A 177 16.62 -9.99 13.82
C LEU A 177 17.22 -11.39 13.81
N HIS A 178 16.90 -12.23 14.80
CA HIS A 178 17.32 -13.62 14.82
C HIS A 178 16.72 -14.41 13.65
N TYR A 179 15.42 -14.26 13.40
CA TYR A 179 14.76 -14.88 12.25
C TYR A 179 15.35 -14.40 10.92
N TRP A 180 15.52 -13.08 10.72
CA TRP A 180 16.11 -12.59 9.49
C TRP A 180 17.58 -13.01 9.32
N SER A 181 18.34 -13.08 10.40
CA SER A 181 19.72 -13.56 10.38
C SER A 181 19.81 -15.05 10.05
N SER A 182 18.88 -15.89 10.53
CA SER A 182 18.91 -17.34 10.26
C SER A 182 18.69 -17.68 8.79
N ILE A 183 18.06 -16.77 8.04
CA ILE A 183 17.89 -16.84 6.58
C ILE A 183 18.73 -15.79 5.83
N TYR A 184 19.82 -15.33 6.46
CA TYR A 184 20.83 -14.45 5.86
C TYR A 184 20.28 -13.16 5.24
N TYR A 185 19.21 -12.62 5.81
CA TYR A 185 18.52 -11.43 5.29
C TYR A 185 18.09 -11.55 3.82
N PHE A 186 17.86 -12.79 3.33
CA PHE A 186 17.63 -13.07 1.91
C PHE A 186 16.53 -12.20 1.28
N GLY A 187 15.39 -12.01 1.96
CA GLY A 187 14.30 -11.18 1.45
C GLY A 187 14.70 -9.72 1.24
N HIS A 188 15.45 -9.12 2.18
CA HIS A 188 15.97 -7.76 2.02
C HIS A 188 16.92 -7.65 0.84
N VAL A 189 17.90 -8.56 0.76
CA VAL A 189 18.89 -8.58 -0.32
C VAL A 189 18.18 -8.76 -1.67
N PHE A 190 17.24 -9.69 -1.76
CA PHE A 190 16.46 -9.95 -2.96
C PHE A 190 15.68 -8.71 -3.42
N THR A 191 14.94 -8.04 -2.52
CA THR A 191 14.17 -6.83 -2.85
C THR A 191 15.09 -5.70 -3.33
N ILE A 192 16.22 -5.47 -2.65
CA ILE A 192 17.17 -4.42 -3.04
C ILE A 192 17.78 -4.72 -4.42
N CYS A 193 18.20 -5.96 -4.67
CA CYS A 193 18.73 -6.37 -5.98
C CYS A 193 17.72 -6.13 -7.10
N MET A 194 16.46 -6.56 -6.91
CA MET A 194 15.39 -6.35 -7.89
C MET A 194 15.13 -4.86 -8.14
N PHE A 195 15.12 -4.04 -7.09
CA PHE A 195 14.96 -2.60 -7.21
C PHE A 195 16.10 -1.94 -8.00
N VAL A 196 17.35 -2.30 -7.70
CA VAL A 196 18.54 -1.78 -8.40
C VAL A 196 18.52 -2.19 -9.88
N ILE A 197 18.24 -3.46 -10.19
CA ILE A 197 18.10 -3.95 -11.56
C ILE A 197 17.03 -3.16 -12.32
N ALA A 198 15.87 -2.95 -11.70
CA ALA A 198 14.79 -2.18 -12.30
C ALA A 198 15.19 -0.72 -12.58
N ILE A 199 15.88 -0.06 -11.65
CA ILE A 199 16.40 1.30 -11.85
C ILE A 199 17.39 1.35 -13.02
N ILE A 200 18.34 0.42 -13.08
CA ILE A 200 19.35 0.36 -14.15
C ILE A 200 18.65 0.19 -15.50
N LYS A 201 17.73 -0.78 -15.61
CA LYS A 201 16.97 -1.02 -16.84
C LYS A 201 16.14 0.20 -17.26
N ASN A 202 15.44 0.84 -16.31
CA ASN A 202 14.67 2.06 -16.56
C ASN A 202 15.56 3.22 -17.05
N LYS A 203 16.75 3.38 -16.49
CA LYS A 203 17.73 4.40 -16.91
C LYS A 203 18.24 4.12 -18.33
N ILE A 204 18.59 2.87 -18.64
CA ILE A 204 19.06 2.46 -19.97
C ILE A 204 17.96 2.68 -21.02
N SER A 205 16.74 2.22 -20.76
CA SER A 205 15.59 2.38 -21.66
C SER A 205 15.31 3.86 -21.96
N LYS A 206 15.34 4.74 -20.95
CA LYS A 206 15.20 6.20 -21.14
C LYS A 206 16.31 6.81 -22.00
N ARG A 207 17.56 6.36 -21.84
CA ARG A 207 18.70 6.83 -22.64
C ARG A 207 18.56 6.43 -24.10
N ILE A 208 18.18 5.18 -24.36
CA ILE A 208 17.92 4.66 -25.72
C ILE A 208 16.81 5.47 -26.38
N TYR A 209 15.66 5.62 -25.71
CA TYR A 209 14.54 6.41 -26.22
C TYR A 209 14.93 7.86 -26.58
N LYS A 210 15.73 8.53 -25.73
CA LYS A 210 16.21 9.89 -26.01
C LYS A 210 17.14 9.95 -27.22
N LYS A 211 18.00 8.94 -27.39
CA LYS A 211 18.92 8.83 -28.53
C LYS A 211 18.14 8.63 -29.83
N ASP A 212 17.19 7.70 -29.84
CA ASP A 212 16.36 7.39 -31.01
C ASP A 212 15.51 8.59 -31.42
N LYS A 213 14.94 9.30 -30.44
CA LYS A 213 14.19 10.54 -30.70
C LYS A 213 15.06 11.62 -31.34
N LYS A 214 16.30 11.82 -30.86
CA LYS A 214 17.23 12.79 -31.45
C LYS A 214 17.57 12.43 -32.90
N LEU A 215 17.87 11.15 -33.15
CA LEU A 215 18.19 10.65 -34.49
C LEU A 215 17.00 10.81 -35.47
N SER A 216 15.78 10.54 -35.00
CA SER A 216 14.57 10.70 -35.82
C SER A 216 14.29 12.16 -36.21
N LEU A 217 14.63 13.12 -35.35
CA LEU A 217 14.51 14.55 -35.64
C LEU A 217 15.56 14.98 -36.68
N GLU A 218 16.82 14.58 -36.50
CA GLU A 218 17.91 14.87 -37.43
C GLU A 218 17.62 14.33 -38.86
N LEU A 219 17.06 13.12 -38.96
CA LEU A 219 16.63 12.50 -40.23
C LEU A 219 15.41 13.19 -40.88
N THR A 220 14.59 13.88 -40.09
CA THR A 220 13.42 14.61 -40.61
C THR A 220 13.85 15.97 -41.14
N ASP A 221 14.72 16.68 -40.41
CA ASP A 221 15.28 17.96 -40.83
C ASP A 221 16.10 17.82 -42.12
N SER A 222 16.87 16.73 -42.28
CA SER A 222 17.65 16.46 -43.50
C SER A 222 16.81 16.13 -44.74
N LYS A 223 15.55 15.71 -44.57
CA LYS A 223 14.63 15.42 -45.68
C LYS A 223 13.84 16.64 -46.15
N LEU A 224 13.82 17.69 -45.33
CA LEU A 224 13.11 18.95 -45.60
C LEU A 224 14.04 20.03 -46.18
N SER A 225 15.37 19.85 -46.07
CA SER A 225 16.41 20.66 -46.73
C SER A 225 16.75 20.14 -48.11
#